data_AF-A0A0M9WJ70-F1
#
_entry.id   AF-A0A0M9WJ70-F1
#
_cell.length_a   1.000
_cell.length_b   1.000
_cell.length_c   1.000
_cell.angle_alpha   90.00
_cell.angle_beta   90.00
_cell.angle_gamma   90.00
#
_symmetry.space_group_name_H-M   'P 1'
#
loop_
_entity.id
_entity.type
_entity.pdbx_description
1 polymer ?
#
loop_
_entity_poly.entity_id
_entity_poly.type
_entity_poly.pdbx_seq_one_letter_code
_entity_poly.pdbx_strand_id
1 'polypeptide(L)'
;MIILNPDHEHFFRYTSGRWLWDEKQQLRVRYKVFNVAELQNLAAKAVRSDCCISITKLAEGGYNKVFCLTMNDGKRVLARIPNPNAGLAFYTTASEVATMELARDFLQIPVSQIFDWSATSNNAVGPEYIIIEEASGTQLGVIWDQLNLDKKLSIMREIVTTESNMLAVSFSHFSRIYFASDAVGSAVPALLTNGASSELKERIYEKFSIRSTVDRSFWNKERSSIQISRGPWQTP
;
A
#
# COMPACT_ATOMS: atom_id res chain seq x y z
N MET A 1 -2.86 4.99 -25.41
CA MET A 1 -2.09 3.81 -25.85
C MET A 1 -0.74 3.88 -25.16
N ILE A 2 -0.34 2.87 -24.37
CA ILE A 2 0.97 2.87 -23.70
C ILE A 2 2.04 2.62 -24.77
N ILE A 3 2.93 3.58 -24.98
CA ILE A 3 4.08 3.40 -25.88
C ILE A 3 5.12 2.58 -25.12
N LEU A 4 5.41 1.38 -25.63
CA LEU A 4 6.39 0.47 -25.04
C LEU A 4 7.79 0.87 -25.51
N ASN A 5 8.62 1.37 -24.60
CA ASN A 5 10.07 1.44 -24.82
C ASN A 5 10.67 0.06 -24.45
N PRO A 6 11.35 -0.64 -25.38
CA PRO A 6 12.02 -1.93 -25.09
C PRO A 6 12.96 -1.88 -23.89
N ASP A 7 13.58 -0.73 -23.61
CA ASP A 7 14.51 -0.55 -22.50
C ASP A 7 13.82 -0.68 -21.13
N HIS A 8 12.50 -0.48 -21.06
CA HIS A 8 11.72 -0.55 -19.83
C HIS A 8 11.23 -1.97 -19.49
N GLU A 9 11.52 -2.98 -20.31
CA GLU A 9 11.02 -4.34 -20.11
C GLU A 9 11.38 -4.91 -18.71
N HIS A 10 12.55 -4.54 -18.20
CA HIS A 10 13.01 -4.95 -16.88
C HIS A 10 12.19 -4.36 -15.72
N PHE A 11 11.47 -3.25 -15.93
CA PHE A 11 10.52 -2.70 -14.96
C PHE A 11 9.23 -3.51 -14.89
N PHE A 12 8.82 -4.15 -15.99
CA PHE A 12 7.55 -4.87 -16.05
C PHE A 12 7.66 -6.30 -15.51
N ARG A 13 8.85 -6.92 -15.66
CA ARG A 13 9.13 -8.29 -15.24
C ARG A 13 9.55 -8.41 -13.78
N TYR A 14 9.28 -9.59 -13.22
CA TYR A 14 9.90 -10.02 -11.97
C TYR A 14 11.33 -10.53 -12.24
N THR A 15 12.30 -10.08 -11.45
CA THR A 15 13.74 -10.34 -11.63
C THR A 15 14.47 -10.78 -10.35
N SER A 16 13.88 -10.62 -9.15
CA SER A 16 14.55 -10.94 -7.88
C SER A 16 14.66 -12.42 -7.52
N GLY A 17 14.09 -13.34 -8.31
CA GLY A 17 14.12 -14.76 -7.98
C GLY A 17 13.45 -15.67 -9.00
N ARG A 18 13.42 -16.96 -8.68
CA ARG A 18 12.82 -18.04 -9.48
C ARG A 18 11.94 -18.91 -8.60
N TRP A 19 11.02 -19.64 -9.22
CA TRP A 19 10.17 -20.59 -8.52
C TRP A 19 10.52 -22.03 -8.92
N LEU A 20 10.55 -22.92 -7.94
CA LEU A 20 10.69 -24.36 -8.16
C LEU A 20 9.45 -24.98 -8.82
N TRP A 21 8.30 -24.31 -8.71
CA TRP A 21 7.01 -24.78 -9.24
C TRP A 21 6.31 -23.66 -10.05
N ASP A 22 5.64 -24.04 -11.12
CA ASP A 22 4.86 -23.16 -12.02
C ASP A 22 5.54 -21.82 -12.39
N GLU A 23 6.86 -21.82 -12.61
CA GLU A 23 7.63 -20.60 -12.82
C GLU A 23 7.04 -19.67 -13.90
N LYS A 24 6.65 -20.24 -15.04
CA LYS A 24 6.04 -19.48 -16.14
C LYS A 24 4.79 -18.73 -15.67
N GLN A 25 3.94 -19.39 -14.86
CA GLN A 25 2.74 -18.77 -14.32
C GLN A 25 3.10 -17.72 -13.26
N GLN A 26 4.07 -17.98 -12.39
CA GLN A 26 4.51 -17.05 -11.36
C GLN A 26 5.08 -15.75 -11.94
N LEU A 27 5.84 -15.85 -13.03
CA LEU A 27 6.34 -14.71 -13.80
C LEU A 27 5.19 -13.97 -14.48
N ARG A 28 4.26 -14.68 -15.12
CA ARG A 28 3.10 -14.09 -15.81
C ARG A 28 2.21 -13.29 -14.87
N VAL A 29 1.88 -13.82 -13.70
CA VAL A 29 1.02 -13.14 -12.71
C VAL A 29 1.73 -11.99 -11.98
N ARG A 30 3.02 -11.76 -12.27
CA ARG A 30 3.81 -10.62 -11.80
C ARG A 30 4.28 -9.71 -12.94
N TYR A 31 3.93 -10.03 -14.18
CA TYR A 31 4.19 -9.15 -15.30
C TYR A 31 3.14 -8.03 -15.33
N LYS A 32 3.59 -6.77 -15.30
CA LYS A 32 2.69 -5.61 -15.35
C LYS A 32 3.33 -4.50 -16.16
N VAL A 33 2.74 -4.21 -17.31
CA VAL A 33 3.09 -3.05 -18.15
C VAL A 33 2.46 -1.81 -17.57
N PHE A 34 3.19 -0.69 -17.65
CA PHE A 34 2.70 0.62 -17.27
C PHE A 34 3.42 1.72 -18.06
N ASN A 35 2.82 2.90 -18.10
CA ASN A 35 3.41 4.06 -18.75
C ASN A 35 4.44 4.71 -17.81
N VAL A 36 5.73 4.46 -18.08
CA VAL A 36 6.85 4.96 -17.28
C VAL A 36 6.93 6.49 -17.29
N ALA A 37 6.73 7.11 -18.46
CA ALA A 37 6.80 8.57 -18.59
C ALA A 37 5.67 9.26 -17.81
N GLU A 38 4.45 8.71 -17.85
CA GLU A 38 3.34 9.25 -17.06
C GLU A 38 3.54 9.06 -15.56
N LEU A 39 4.14 7.94 -15.13
CA LEU A 39 4.51 7.77 -13.72
C LEU A 39 5.54 8.82 -13.27
N GLN A 40 6.55 9.08 -14.10
CA GLN A 40 7.55 10.12 -13.85
C GLN A 40 6.92 11.51 -13.77
N ASN A 41 6.01 11.84 -14.69
CA ASN A 41 5.29 13.10 -14.72
C ASN A 41 4.40 13.30 -13.49
N LEU A 42 3.64 12.27 -13.10
CA LEU A 42 2.79 12.32 -11.90
C LEU A 42 3.62 12.45 -10.64
N ALA A 43 4.73 11.72 -10.53
CA ALA A 43 5.63 11.83 -9.39
C ALA A 43 6.22 13.24 -9.25
N ALA A 44 6.70 13.84 -10.33
CA ALA A 44 7.21 15.22 -10.31
C ALA A 44 6.14 16.23 -9.87
N LYS A 45 4.92 16.10 -10.41
CA LYS A 45 3.77 16.94 -10.01
C LYS A 45 3.41 16.77 -8.54
N ALA A 46 3.38 15.53 -8.04
CA ALA A 46 3.00 15.19 -6.67
C ALA A 46 3.92 15.85 -5.62
N VAL A 47 5.21 16.02 -5.93
CA VAL A 47 6.18 16.69 -5.03
C VAL A 47 6.59 18.10 -5.47
N ARG A 48 5.86 18.68 -6.43
CA ARG A 48 6.06 20.04 -6.94
C ARG A 48 7.51 20.27 -7.42
N SER A 49 8.01 19.35 -8.23
CA SER A 49 9.29 19.45 -8.93
C SER A 49 9.05 19.58 -10.43
N ASP A 50 10.00 20.17 -11.17
CA ASP A 50 9.79 20.44 -12.60
C ASP A 50 9.76 19.17 -13.44
N CYS A 51 10.68 18.23 -13.15
CA CYS A 51 10.72 16.95 -13.83
C CYS A 51 11.40 15.84 -13.01
N CYS A 52 11.09 14.60 -13.38
CA CYS A 52 11.77 13.42 -12.89
C CYS A 52 12.91 13.06 -13.85
N ILE A 53 14.13 12.98 -13.34
CA ILE A 53 15.35 12.75 -14.12
C ILE A 53 15.77 11.27 -14.15
N SER A 54 15.30 10.47 -13.18
CA SER A 54 15.61 9.04 -13.17
C SER A 54 14.53 8.22 -12.48
N ILE A 55 14.38 6.97 -12.96
CA ILE A 55 13.58 5.94 -12.32
C ILE A 55 14.42 4.66 -12.23
N THR A 56 14.37 3.99 -11.09
CA THR A 56 15.07 2.72 -10.87
C THR A 56 14.17 1.77 -10.10
N LYS A 57 14.12 0.50 -10.51
CA LYS A 57 13.42 -0.54 -9.74
C LYS A 57 14.24 -0.85 -8.49
N LEU A 58 13.80 -0.30 -7.35
CA LEU A 58 14.51 -0.39 -6.07
C LEU A 58 14.34 -1.77 -5.44
N ALA A 59 13.12 -2.28 -5.46
CA ALA A 59 12.77 -3.56 -4.88
C ALA A 59 11.55 -4.14 -5.59
N GLU A 60 11.39 -5.45 -5.52
CA GLU A 60 10.17 -6.11 -5.91
C GLU A 60 9.90 -7.27 -4.96
N GLY A 61 8.67 -7.33 -4.46
CA GLY A 61 8.21 -8.37 -3.55
C GLY A 61 7.32 -9.38 -4.25
N GLY A 62 6.63 -10.18 -3.45
CA GLY A 62 5.64 -11.13 -3.95
C GLY A 62 4.46 -10.48 -4.67
N TYR A 63 4.15 -9.21 -4.36
CA TYR A 63 2.89 -8.56 -4.71
C TYR A 63 3.01 -7.19 -5.34
N ASN A 64 4.12 -6.47 -5.16
CA ASN A 64 4.30 -5.12 -5.69
C ASN A 64 5.72 -4.96 -6.22
N LYS A 65 5.90 -4.06 -7.18
CA LYS A 65 7.20 -3.49 -7.55
C LYS A 65 7.31 -2.09 -6.95
N VAL A 66 8.51 -1.75 -6.49
CA VAL A 66 8.82 -0.45 -5.89
C VAL A 66 9.91 0.21 -6.73
N PHE A 67 9.62 1.41 -7.20
CA PHE A 67 10.51 2.22 -8.00
C PHE A 67 10.94 3.43 -7.19
N CYS A 68 12.23 3.75 -7.20
CA CYS A 68 12.72 5.04 -6.73
C CYS A 68 12.76 6.00 -7.91
N LEU A 69 12.17 7.18 -7.74
CA LEU A 69 12.17 8.25 -8.72
C LEU A 69 12.94 9.44 -8.14
N THR A 70 13.89 9.97 -8.91
CA THR A 70 14.70 11.13 -8.51
C THR A 70 14.30 12.33 -9.36
N MET A 71 14.01 13.45 -8.70
CA MET A 71 13.61 14.70 -9.33
C MET A 71 14.83 15.58 -9.65
N ASN A 72 14.65 16.57 -10.53
CA ASN A 72 15.70 17.52 -10.90
C ASN A 72 16.21 18.38 -9.74
N ASP A 73 15.38 18.59 -8.71
CA ASP A 73 15.71 19.32 -7.48
C ASP A 73 16.33 18.43 -6.38
N GLY A 74 16.64 17.17 -6.70
CA GLY A 74 17.24 16.21 -5.77
C GLY A 74 16.26 15.50 -4.84
N LYS A 75 14.96 15.84 -4.86
CA LYS A 75 13.95 15.08 -4.11
C LYS A 75 13.85 13.65 -4.64
N ARG A 76 13.57 12.72 -3.74
CA ARG A 76 13.36 11.30 -4.06
C ARG A 76 12.00 10.86 -3.53
N VAL A 77 11.30 10.07 -4.33
CA VAL A 77 10.03 9.44 -3.96
C VAL A 77 10.02 7.97 -4.37
N LEU A 78 9.15 7.20 -3.72
CA LEU A 78 8.90 5.82 -4.10
C LEU A 78 7.57 5.72 -4.83
N ALA A 79 7.53 4.99 -5.94
CA ALA A 79 6.29 4.57 -6.58
C ALA A 79 6.11 3.06 -6.39
N ARG A 80 4.93 2.66 -5.93
CA ARG A 80 4.56 1.26 -5.74
C ARG A 80 3.51 0.89 -6.77
N ILE A 81 3.79 -0.17 -7.55
CA ILE A 81 2.86 -0.72 -8.54
C ILE A 81 2.50 -2.15 -8.15
N PRO A 82 1.21 -2.44 -7.90
CA PRO A 82 0.75 -3.78 -7.65
C PRO A 82 0.90 -4.71 -8.86
N ASN A 83 1.35 -5.92 -8.57
CA ASN A 83 1.34 -7.02 -9.53
C ASN A 83 -0.09 -7.56 -9.67
N PRO A 84 -0.43 -8.20 -10.81
CA PRO A 84 -1.74 -8.81 -11.01
C PRO A 84 -2.14 -9.84 -9.93
N ASN A 85 -1.18 -10.43 -9.23
CA ASN A 85 -1.42 -11.38 -8.14
C ASN A 85 -1.61 -10.74 -6.75
N ALA A 86 -1.55 -9.41 -6.62
CA ALA A 86 -1.67 -8.70 -5.33
C ALA A 86 -3.04 -8.89 -4.67
N GLY A 87 -4.07 -9.17 -5.45
CA GLY A 87 -5.44 -9.36 -5.00
C GLY A 87 -6.41 -8.72 -5.99
N LEU A 88 -7.61 -8.41 -5.54
CA LEU A 88 -8.55 -7.68 -6.36
C LEU A 88 -8.03 -6.27 -6.60
N ALA A 89 -8.03 -5.89 -7.88
CA ALA A 89 -7.78 -4.52 -8.32
C ALA A 89 -8.71 -3.56 -7.57
N PHE A 90 -8.28 -2.31 -7.43
CA PHE A 90 -8.92 -1.30 -6.57
C PHE A 90 -8.79 -1.56 -5.07
N TYR A 91 -9.33 -2.68 -4.58
CA TYR A 91 -9.52 -2.85 -3.14
C TYR A 91 -8.22 -2.97 -2.35
N THR A 92 -7.19 -3.59 -2.93
CA THR A 92 -5.88 -3.72 -2.29
C THR A 92 -5.23 -2.35 -2.09
N THR A 93 -5.10 -1.57 -3.16
CA THR A 93 -4.53 -0.22 -3.13
C THR A 93 -5.36 0.74 -2.27
N ALA A 94 -6.68 0.80 -2.48
CA ALA A 94 -7.54 1.72 -1.74
C ALA A 94 -7.52 1.45 -0.23
N SER A 95 -7.54 0.16 0.16
CA SER A 95 -7.48 -0.20 1.58
C SER A 95 -6.12 0.08 2.21
N GLU A 96 -5.03 -0.14 1.47
CA GLU A 96 -3.69 0.20 1.91
C GLU A 96 -3.56 1.70 2.18
N VAL A 97 -3.97 2.55 1.22
CA VAL A 97 -3.91 4.00 1.38
C VAL A 97 -4.76 4.48 2.56
N ALA A 98 -6.00 4.02 2.67
CA ALA A 98 -6.88 4.39 3.78
C ALA A 98 -6.31 3.97 5.13
N THR A 99 -5.67 2.80 5.21
CA THR A 99 -5.03 2.31 6.44
C THR A 99 -3.81 3.15 6.82
N MET A 100 -2.99 3.53 5.83
CA MET A 100 -1.82 4.40 6.08
C MET A 100 -2.25 5.79 6.56
N GLU A 101 -3.30 6.35 5.97
CA GLU A 101 -3.84 7.65 6.38
C GLU A 101 -4.45 7.61 7.78
N LEU A 102 -5.19 6.54 8.11
CA LEU A 102 -5.64 6.28 9.48
C LEU A 102 -4.45 6.23 10.45
N ALA A 103 -3.44 5.42 10.14
CA ALA A 103 -2.27 5.25 11.00
C ALA A 103 -1.54 6.59 11.23
N ARG A 104 -1.32 7.38 10.19
CA ARG A 104 -0.62 8.67 10.27
C ARG A 104 -1.46 9.74 10.96
N ASP A 105 -2.64 10.04 10.44
CA ASP A 105 -3.40 11.25 10.79
C ASP A 105 -4.26 11.08 12.04
N PHE A 106 -4.58 9.84 12.41
CA PHE A 106 -5.50 9.52 13.51
C PHE A 106 -4.81 8.78 14.65
N LEU A 107 -3.89 7.87 14.34
CA LEU A 107 -3.16 7.10 15.36
C LEU A 107 -1.77 7.65 15.68
N GLN A 108 -1.34 8.71 14.98
CA GLN A 108 -0.03 9.35 15.16
C GLN A 108 1.15 8.37 15.01
N ILE A 109 0.99 7.36 14.15
CA ILE A 109 2.02 6.39 13.84
C ILE A 109 2.90 6.94 12.71
N PRO A 110 4.23 6.92 12.84
CA PRO A 110 5.14 7.47 11.85
C PRO A 110 5.29 6.55 10.63
N VAL A 111 4.23 6.44 9.81
CA VAL A 111 4.24 5.76 8.51
C VAL A 111 4.51 6.76 7.39
N SER A 112 5.16 6.40 6.28
CA SER A 112 5.45 7.32 5.15
C SER A 112 4.23 8.09 4.60
N GLN A 113 4.45 9.33 4.16
CA GLN A 113 3.40 10.19 3.62
C GLN A 113 3.07 9.80 2.18
N ILE A 114 1.78 9.68 1.87
CA ILE A 114 1.31 9.45 0.51
C ILE A 114 1.19 10.80 -0.20
N PHE A 115 1.79 10.91 -1.38
CA PHE A 115 1.75 12.13 -2.20
C PHE A 115 0.68 12.08 -3.28
N ASP A 116 0.52 10.92 -3.93
CA ASP A 116 -0.51 10.69 -4.93
C ASP A 116 -0.78 9.18 -5.07
N TRP A 117 -1.96 8.79 -5.53
CA TRP A 117 -2.29 7.38 -5.75
C TRP A 117 -3.48 7.22 -6.70
N SER A 118 -3.57 6.05 -7.32
CA SER A 118 -4.77 5.63 -8.03
C SER A 118 -5.03 4.15 -7.79
N ALA A 119 -6.26 3.82 -7.42
CA ALA A 119 -6.71 2.44 -7.25
C ALA A 119 -7.37 1.85 -8.51
N THR A 120 -7.55 2.61 -9.58
CA THR A 120 -8.17 2.08 -10.81
C THR A 120 -7.19 2.14 -11.96
N SER A 121 -7.44 1.38 -13.02
CA SER A 121 -6.69 1.51 -14.28
C SER A 121 -7.11 2.74 -15.11
N ASN A 122 -8.10 3.50 -14.65
CA ASN A 122 -8.54 4.73 -15.30
C ASN A 122 -7.66 5.91 -14.90
N ASN A 123 -6.37 5.80 -15.22
CA ASN A 123 -5.36 6.83 -14.99
C ASN A 123 -4.29 6.78 -16.10
N ALA A 124 -3.43 7.80 -16.18
CA ALA A 124 -2.44 7.93 -17.25
C ALA A 124 -1.32 6.87 -17.21
N VAL A 125 -1.00 6.33 -16.03
CA VAL A 125 0.00 5.27 -15.83
C VAL A 125 -0.52 3.94 -16.36
N GLY A 126 -1.83 3.68 -16.22
CA GLY A 126 -2.52 2.47 -16.67
C GLY A 126 -2.87 1.45 -15.57
N PRO A 127 -1.99 1.13 -14.61
CA PRO A 127 -2.34 0.33 -13.44
C PRO A 127 -2.60 1.19 -12.21
N GLU A 128 -2.97 0.52 -11.13
CA GLU A 128 -2.92 1.12 -9.80
C GLU A 128 -1.49 1.52 -9.41
N TYR A 129 -1.38 2.59 -8.63
CA TYR A 129 -0.10 3.03 -8.10
C TYR A 129 -0.28 3.78 -6.77
N ILE A 130 0.81 3.86 -6.00
CA ILE A 130 0.95 4.74 -4.83
C ILE A 130 2.30 5.45 -4.96
N ILE A 131 2.31 6.78 -4.99
CA ILE A 131 3.48 7.65 -4.89
C ILE A 131 3.60 8.07 -3.43
N ILE A 132 4.73 7.73 -2.81
CA ILE A 132 4.91 7.81 -1.37
C ILE A 132 6.31 8.30 -1.01
N GLU A 133 6.41 8.95 0.14
CA GLU A 133 7.65 9.36 0.79
C GLU A 133 8.63 8.20 0.94
N GLU A 134 9.89 8.45 0.57
CA GLU A 134 10.99 7.56 0.90
C GLU A 134 11.30 7.67 2.40
N ALA A 135 11.08 6.60 3.14
CA ALA A 135 11.38 6.56 4.57
C ALA A 135 12.89 6.72 4.78
N SER A 136 13.26 7.70 5.61
CA SER A 136 14.65 7.89 6.02
C SER A 136 15.06 6.89 7.10
N GLY A 137 16.33 6.49 7.08
CA GLY A 137 16.92 5.62 8.10
C GLY A 137 17.46 4.30 7.55
N THR A 138 17.71 3.36 8.45
CA THR A 138 18.27 2.04 8.12
C THR A 138 17.33 0.96 8.65
N GLN A 139 17.11 -0.09 7.84
CA GLN A 139 16.27 -1.21 8.25
C GLN A 139 16.83 -1.84 9.54
N LEU A 140 15.97 -2.01 10.55
CA LEU A 140 16.38 -2.50 11.86
C LEU A 140 17.11 -3.85 11.78
N GLY A 141 16.64 -4.76 10.92
CA GLY A 141 17.24 -6.08 10.73
C GLY A 141 18.70 -6.04 10.22
N VAL A 142 19.13 -4.96 9.57
CA VAL A 142 20.51 -4.80 9.07
C VAL A 142 21.47 -4.49 10.21
N ILE A 143 21.02 -3.71 11.20
CA ILE A 143 21.87 -3.20 12.28
C ILE A 143 21.63 -3.92 13.61
N TRP A 144 20.58 -4.74 13.72
CA TRP A 144 20.11 -5.32 14.99
C TRP A 144 21.23 -5.96 15.81
N ASP A 145 22.05 -6.80 15.19
CA ASP A 145 23.12 -7.54 15.88
C ASP A 145 24.28 -6.63 16.32
N GLN A 146 24.40 -5.44 15.73
CA GLN A 146 25.42 -4.44 16.06
C GLN A 146 24.98 -3.52 17.22
N LEU A 147 23.69 -3.53 17.57
CA LEU A 147 23.15 -2.71 18.66
C LEU A 147 23.45 -3.32 20.03
N ASN A 148 23.86 -2.47 20.97
CA ASN A 148 23.97 -2.85 22.38
C ASN A 148 22.57 -3.07 23.01
N LEU A 149 22.56 -3.68 24.19
CA LEU A 149 21.32 -4.02 24.89
C LEU A 149 20.44 -2.80 25.17
N ASP A 150 21.03 -1.68 25.58
CA ASP A 150 20.29 -0.45 25.89
C ASP A 150 19.55 0.10 24.67
N LYS A 151 20.19 0.13 23.50
CA LYS A 151 19.55 0.54 22.24
C LYS A 151 18.45 -0.43 21.83
N LYS A 152 18.67 -1.75 21.97
CA LYS A 152 17.63 -2.76 21.70
C LYS A 152 16.42 -2.54 22.61
N LEU A 153 16.63 -2.31 23.90
CA LEU A 153 15.56 -2.03 24.86
C LEU A 153 14.80 -0.75 24.52
N SER A 154 15.49 0.32 24.10
CA SER A 154 14.84 1.56 23.65
C SER A 154 13.93 1.31 22.46
N ILE A 155 14.44 0.63 21.42
CA ILE A 155 13.67 0.32 20.21
C ILE A 155 12.47 -0.58 20.52
N MET A 156 12.64 -1.58 21.39
CA MET A 156 11.53 -2.43 21.82
C MET A 156 10.42 -1.62 22.51
N ARG A 157 10.77 -0.60 23.32
CA ARG A 157 9.77 0.29 23.91
C ARG A 157 9.01 1.08 22.85
N GLU A 158 9.70 1.61 21.84
CA GLU A 158 9.06 2.32 20.72
C GLU A 158 8.11 1.43 19.90
N ILE A 159 8.50 0.16 19.67
CA ILE A 159 7.64 -0.84 19.03
C ILE A 159 6.38 -1.09 19.88
N VAL A 160 6.54 -1.32 21.18
CA VAL A 160 5.41 -1.54 22.10
C VAL A 160 4.49 -0.30 22.14
N THR A 161 5.04 0.91 22.14
CA THR A 161 4.24 2.14 22.03
C THR A 161 3.45 2.18 20.73
N THR A 162 4.07 1.83 19.60
CA THR A 162 3.41 1.80 18.29
C THR A 162 2.27 0.78 18.26
N GLU A 163 2.52 -0.44 18.73
CA GLU A 163 1.50 -1.49 18.83
C GLU A 163 0.37 -1.08 19.78
N SER A 164 0.70 -0.44 20.90
CA SER A 164 -0.30 0.07 21.85
C SER A 164 -1.20 1.12 21.20
N ASN A 165 -0.65 2.03 20.37
CA ASN A 165 -1.42 3.02 19.63
C ASN A 165 -2.36 2.37 18.60
N MET A 166 -1.92 1.30 17.93
CA MET A 166 -2.78 0.52 17.01
C MET A 166 -3.90 -0.20 17.75
N LEU A 167 -3.61 -0.77 18.93
CA LEU A 167 -4.60 -1.49 19.76
C LEU A 167 -5.53 -0.55 20.52
N ALA A 168 -5.15 0.73 20.67
CA ALA A 168 -5.96 1.77 21.27
C ALA A 168 -7.18 2.17 20.42
N VAL A 169 -7.38 1.57 19.24
CA VAL A 169 -8.61 1.68 18.45
C VAL A 169 -9.25 0.31 18.23
N SER A 170 -10.56 0.23 18.42
CA SER A 170 -11.34 -0.98 18.16
C SER A 170 -12.53 -0.62 17.31
N PHE A 171 -12.72 -1.32 16.20
CA PHE A 171 -13.82 -1.08 15.29
C PHE A 171 -15.04 -1.93 15.63
N SER A 172 -16.23 -1.47 15.24
CA SER A 172 -17.48 -2.22 15.39
C SER A 172 -17.57 -3.44 14.49
N HIS A 173 -16.75 -3.49 13.44
CA HIS A 173 -16.70 -4.60 12.50
C HIS A 173 -15.26 -5.00 12.19
N PHE A 174 -15.08 -6.29 11.91
CA PHE A 174 -13.84 -6.90 11.44
C PHE A 174 -13.89 -6.98 9.93
N SER A 175 -12.92 -6.34 9.26
CA SER A 175 -12.54 -6.55 7.84
C SER A 175 -11.49 -5.49 7.45
N ARG A 176 -11.58 -4.90 6.25
CA ARG A 176 -10.68 -3.90 5.69
C ARG A 176 -11.28 -2.50 5.74
N ILE A 177 -10.41 -1.53 5.97
CA ILE A 177 -10.71 -0.10 6.01
C ILE A 177 -10.51 0.50 4.63
N TYR A 178 -11.38 1.43 4.25
CA TYR A 178 -11.38 2.17 2.99
C TYR A 178 -11.89 3.60 3.23
N PHE A 179 -11.77 4.50 2.25
CA PHE A 179 -12.41 5.80 2.35
C PHE A 179 -13.93 5.70 2.19
N ALA A 180 -14.66 6.53 2.92
CA ALA A 180 -16.11 6.61 2.82
C ALA A 180 -16.57 7.06 1.41
N SER A 181 -15.78 7.92 0.75
CA SER A 181 -16.03 8.43 -0.60
C SER A 181 -15.89 7.38 -1.72
N ASP A 182 -15.26 6.24 -1.45
CA ASP A 182 -15.10 5.18 -2.44
C ASP A 182 -16.47 4.56 -2.76
N ALA A 183 -16.92 4.65 -4.03
CA ALA A 183 -18.23 4.18 -4.45
C ALA A 183 -18.30 2.65 -4.65
N VAL A 184 -18.17 1.87 -3.56
CA VAL A 184 -18.04 0.41 -3.65
C VAL A 184 -18.88 -0.34 -2.61
N GLY A 185 -19.85 -1.11 -3.11
CA GLY A 185 -20.50 -2.25 -2.43
C GLY A 185 -21.17 -1.97 -1.08
N SER A 186 -21.43 -3.05 -0.33
CA SER A 186 -21.96 -3.00 1.03
C SER A 186 -20.88 -2.50 2.00
N ALA A 187 -20.98 -1.24 2.37
CA ALA A 187 -20.09 -0.58 3.33
C ALA A 187 -20.83 -0.29 4.63
N VAL A 188 -20.13 -0.41 5.75
CA VAL A 188 -20.58 0.12 7.04
C VAL A 188 -19.62 1.24 7.46
N PRO A 189 -20.09 2.30 8.13
CA PRO A 189 -19.21 3.33 8.66
C PRO A 189 -18.16 2.73 9.61
N ALA A 190 -16.95 3.28 9.60
CA ALA A 190 -15.89 2.86 10.51
C ALA A 190 -16.16 3.42 11.92
N LEU A 191 -16.98 2.72 12.70
CA LEU A 191 -17.31 3.14 14.07
C LEU A 191 -16.30 2.58 15.06
N LEU A 192 -15.73 3.43 15.92
CA LEU A 192 -14.92 2.97 17.05
C LEU A 192 -15.79 2.63 18.26
N THR A 193 -15.52 1.47 18.87
CA THR A 193 -16.29 0.92 20.01
C THR A 193 -15.66 1.16 21.37
N ASN A 194 -14.42 1.65 21.42
CA ASN A 194 -13.68 1.82 22.66
C ASN A 194 -13.78 3.25 23.25
N GLY A 195 -12.97 3.53 24.28
CA GLY A 195 -12.94 4.81 24.99
C GLY A 195 -12.30 5.99 24.23
N ALA A 196 -12.13 5.92 22.90
CA ALA A 196 -11.66 7.06 22.11
C ALA A 196 -12.53 8.32 22.31
N SER A 197 -11.91 9.50 22.17
CA SER A 197 -12.63 10.78 22.27
C SER A 197 -13.73 10.89 21.23
N SER A 198 -14.82 11.59 21.56
CA SER A 198 -15.95 11.79 20.63
C SER A 198 -15.51 12.42 19.31
N GLU A 199 -14.59 13.38 19.36
CA GLU A 199 -14.01 14.04 18.18
C GLU A 199 -13.27 13.05 17.27
N LEU A 200 -12.48 12.13 17.84
CA LEU A 200 -11.75 11.13 17.06
C LEU A 200 -12.74 10.15 16.39
N LYS A 201 -13.79 9.75 17.12
CA LYS A 201 -14.83 8.86 16.61
C LYS A 201 -15.56 9.48 15.42
N GLU A 202 -15.95 10.74 15.53
CA GLU A 202 -16.65 11.47 14.47
C GLU A 202 -15.78 11.61 13.21
N ARG A 203 -14.51 12.05 13.37
CA ARG A 203 -13.60 12.19 12.24
C ARG A 203 -13.33 10.86 11.52
N ILE A 204 -13.23 9.75 12.25
CA ILE A 204 -13.05 8.41 11.64
C ILE A 204 -14.32 7.95 10.94
N TYR A 205 -15.48 8.16 11.58
CA TYR A 205 -16.79 7.81 11.03
C TYR A 205 -17.06 8.50 9.69
N GLU A 206 -16.72 9.79 9.59
CA GLU A 206 -16.93 10.57 8.36
C GLU A 206 -15.97 10.16 7.24
N LYS A 207 -14.72 9.85 7.59
CA LYS A 207 -13.66 9.64 6.60
C LYS A 207 -13.54 8.21 6.11
N PHE A 208 -13.86 7.24 6.97
CA PHE A 208 -13.58 5.84 6.70
C PHE A 208 -14.82 4.94 6.78
N SER A 209 -14.74 3.84 6.05
CA SER A 209 -15.73 2.77 6.08
C SER A 209 -15.04 1.41 6.15
N ILE A 210 -15.77 0.43 6.66
CA ILE A 210 -15.36 -0.97 6.71
C ILE A 210 -16.19 -1.73 5.68
N ARG A 211 -15.52 -2.50 4.82
CA ARG A 211 -16.17 -3.25 3.72
C ARG A 211 -15.72 -4.70 3.71
N SER A 212 -16.29 -5.52 2.84
CA SER A 212 -15.88 -6.92 2.68
C SER A 212 -14.37 -7.08 2.47
N THR A 213 -13.84 -8.19 2.98
CA THR A 213 -12.42 -8.46 2.87
C THR A 213 -12.06 -8.80 1.43
N VAL A 214 -10.97 -8.20 0.97
CA VAL A 214 -10.28 -8.63 -0.26
C VAL A 214 -9.02 -9.40 0.04
N ASP A 215 -8.93 -9.96 1.25
CA ASP A 215 -7.82 -10.83 1.60
C ASP A 215 -7.69 -11.97 0.59
N ARG A 216 -6.48 -12.11 0.06
CA ARG A 216 -6.18 -13.01 -1.05
C ARG A 216 -6.58 -14.46 -0.75
N SER A 217 -6.53 -14.89 0.51
CA SER A 217 -6.93 -16.24 0.91
C SER A 217 -8.40 -16.55 0.62
N PHE A 218 -9.27 -15.54 0.60
CA PHE A 218 -10.70 -15.65 0.28
C PHE A 218 -11.00 -15.58 -1.22
N TRP A 219 -10.02 -15.17 -2.02
CA TRP A 219 -10.16 -14.94 -3.47
C TRP A 219 -9.22 -15.81 -4.31
N ASN A 220 -8.49 -16.73 -3.69
CA ASN A 220 -7.59 -17.63 -4.41
C ASN A 220 -8.37 -18.77 -5.09
N LYS A 221 -8.09 -18.94 -6.39
CA LYS A 221 -8.61 -20.04 -7.23
C LYS A 221 -10.14 -20.11 -7.19
N GLU A 222 -10.70 -21.29 -6.96
CA GLU A 222 -12.15 -21.57 -6.96
C GLU A 222 -12.89 -20.75 -5.89
N ARG A 223 -12.20 -20.31 -4.82
CA ARG A 223 -12.81 -19.44 -3.81
C ARG A 223 -13.26 -18.10 -4.37
N SER A 224 -12.64 -17.61 -5.44
CA SER A 224 -13.09 -16.38 -6.12
C SER A 224 -14.48 -16.52 -6.75
N SER A 225 -14.84 -17.72 -7.22
CA SER A 225 -16.13 -17.99 -7.87
C SER A 225 -17.28 -18.25 -6.88
N ILE A 226 -16.97 -18.44 -5.59
CA ILE A 226 -17.99 -18.70 -4.58
C ILE A 226 -18.71 -17.40 -4.21
N GLN A 227 -20.04 -17.42 -4.32
CA GLN A 227 -20.94 -16.34 -3.92
C GLN A 227 -21.22 -16.44 -2.41
N ILE A 228 -20.23 -16.05 -1.59
CA ILE A 228 -20.35 -15.96 -0.13
C ILE A 228 -20.16 -14.52 0.33
N SER A 229 -20.83 -14.15 1.43
CA SER A 229 -20.49 -12.94 2.16
C SER A 229 -19.06 -13.03 2.66
N ARG A 230 -18.28 -11.98 2.45
CA ARG A 230 -16.88 -11.86 2.89
C ARG A 230 -16.74 -10.72 3.89
N GLY A 231 -17.77 -10.55 4.73
CA GLY A 231 -17.86 -9.45 5.69
C GLY A 231 -18.43 -8.17 5.08
N PRO A 232 -18.40 -7.06 5.83
CA PRO A 232 -17.79 -6.91 7.15
C PRO A 232 -18.54 -7.71 8.25
N TRP A 233 -17.83 -8.22 9.26
CA TRP A 233 -18.41 -9.05 10.33
C TRP A 233 -18.45 -8.31 11.66
N GLN A 234 -19.48 -8.55 12.48
CA GLN A 234 -19.58 -7.97 13.84
C GLN A 234 -18.82 -8.77 14.90
N THR A 235 -18.49 -10.03 14.60
CA THR A 235 -17.77 -10.94 15.48
C THR A 235 -16.57 -11.56 14.74
N PRO A 236 -15.44 -11.81 15.42
CA PRO A 236 -14.28 -12.50 14.86
C PRO A 236 -14.59 -13.90 14.35
#